data_AF-A0A1Y2D9N9-F1
#
_entry.id   AF-A0A1Y2D9N9-F1
#
_cell.length_a   1.000
_cell.length_b   1.000
_cell.length_c   1.000
_cell.angle_alpha   90.00
_cell.angle_beta   90.00
_cell.angle_gamma   90.00
#
_symmetry.space_group_name_H-M   'P 1'
#
loop_
_entity.id
_entity.type
_entity.pdbx_description
1 polymer ?
#
loop_
_entity_poly.entity_id
_entity_poly.type
_entity_poly.pdbx_seq_one_letter_code
_entity_poly.pdbx_strand_id
1 'polypeptide(L)'
;MQSSPSTQQLDTKTVNPKSRGYDIHPDTSSPTETAQRIRIIVNRHLTDLDKVAAELAPSFGLGSDLLAQQRAQFLFAYPGLHRAFDEFDNRYIAGGYDLPLPEWHLVLPLVHKHVDNPKWARLVYPDYRRWDVNSHYARFIERVMSEIHDRTEKKRCNLVFWVRTAGRDDAYWVLFHALMYLHLARMLDNQRNSPLKERIKRLLSH
;
A
#
# COMPACT_ATOMS: atom_id res chain seq x y z
N MET A 1 -17.89 21.47 53.87
CA MET A 1 -17.24 20.14 53.89
C MET A 1 -18.26 19.16 53.35
N GLN A 2 -17.99 18.21 52.47
CA GLN A 2 -16.86 17.87 51.63
C GLN A 2 -17.47 16.88 50.63
N SER A 3 -17.13 17.03 49.36
CA SER A 3 -17.54 16.19 48.24
C SER A 3 -17.09 14.73 48.43
N SER A 4 -17.83 13.78 47.86
CA SER A 4 -17.26 12.51 47.37
C SER A 4 -18.23 11.77 46.43
N PRO A 5 -17.71 10.97 45.49
CA PRO A 5 -18.13 10.98 44.10
C PRO A 5 -18.87 9.71 43.68
N SER A 6 -19.74 9.84 42.68
CA SER A 6 -20.35 8.72 41.97
C SER A 6 -19.31 8.01 41.11
N THR A 7 -18.92 6.81 41.55
CA THR A 7 -18.10 5.86 40.78
C THR A 7 -18.85 5.45 39.51
N GLN A 8 -18.36 5.89 38.37
CA GLN A 8 -18.73 5.31 37.07
C GLN A 8 -18.19 3.88 37.00
N GLN A 9 -19.10 2.90 36.98
CA GLN A 9 -18.78 1.54 36.58
C GLN A 9 -18.41 1.56 35.08
N LEU A 10 -17.14 1.37 34.80
CA LEU A 10 -16.64 1.12 33.45
C LEU A 10 -16.91 -0.35 33.14
N ASP A 11 -17.87 -0.60 32.25
CA ASP A 11 -18.14 -1.90 31.64
C ASP A 11 -16.87 -2.43 30.98
N THR A 12 -16.15 -3.31 31.68
CA THR A 12 -15.06 -4.08 31.10
C THR A 12 -15.66 -5.21 30.29
N LYS A 13 -15.93 -4.94 29.02
CA LYS A 13 -16.19 -6.00 28.04
C LYS A 13 -14.98 -6.93 28.01
N THR A 14 -15.19 -8.13 28.54
CA THR A 14 -14.28 -9.27 28.51
C THR A 14 -13.85 -9.55 27.07
N VAL A 15 -12.61 -9.20 26.73
CA VAL A 15 -12.02 -9.53 25.44
C VAL A 15 -11.76 -11.03 25.41
N ASN A 16 -12.44 -11.72 24.50
CA ASN A 16 -12.34 -13.16 24.27
C ASN A 16 -10.98 -13.47 23.58
N PRO A 17 -10.06 -14.24 24.19
CA PRO A 17 -8.67 -14.37 23.75
C PRO A 17 -8.46 -15.34 22.56
N LYS A 18 -9.42 -15.43 21.62
CA LYS A 18 -9.38 -16.39 20.48
C LYS A 18 -9.45 -15.72 19.10
N SER A 19 -8.84 -14.56 18.95
CA SER A 19 -8.37 -14.06 17.66
C SER A 19 -6.86 -13.84 17.79
N ARG A 20 -6.05 -14.77 17.25
CA ARG A 20 -4.63 -14.48 16.95
C ARG A 20 -4.52 -13.88 15.54
N GLY A 21 -5.47 -13.03 15.15
CA GLY A 21 -5.26 -12.12 14.03
C GLY A 21 -4.22 -11.09 14.49
N TYR A 22 -3.30 -10.70 13.61
CA TYR A 22 -2.60 -9.45 13.87
C TYR A 22 -3.63 -8.35 13.70
N ASP A 23 -3.86 -7.55 14.74
CA ASP A 23 -4.70 -6.37 14.64
C ASP A 23 -3.99 -5.37 13.73
N ILE A 24 -4.52 -5.18 12.53
CA ILE A 24 -4.01 -4.30 11.50
C ILE A 24 -5.12 -3.34 11.17
N HIS A 25 -4.83 -2.05 11.30
CA HIS A 25 -5.78 -1.01 10.98
C HIS A 25 -5.07 0.01 10.10
N PRO A 26 -4.92 -0.28 8.80
CA PRO A 26 -4.21 0.61 7.91
C PRO A 26 -4.92 1.95 7.88
N ASP A 27 -4.16 2.99 7.54
CA ASP A 27 -4.73 4.32 7.48
C ASP A 27 -5.75 4.38 6.33
N THR A 28 -7.04 4.31 6.67
CA THR A 28 -8.15 4.45 5.73
C THR A 28 -8.67 5.89 5.68
N SER A 29 -7.91 6.85 6.22
CA SER A 29 -8.27 8.27 6.16
C SER A 29 -8.19 8.81 4.73
N SER A 30 -8.39 10.13 4.58
CA SER A 30 -8.35 10.79 3.28
C SER A 30 -7.05 10.47 2.52
N PRO A 31 -7.13 10.05 1.24
CA PRO A 31 -5.95 9.74 0.41
C PRO A 31 -5.02 10.92 0.27
N THR A 32 -5.56 12.13 0.34
CA THR A 32 -4.77 13.35 0.27
C THR A 32 -3.80 13.40 1.45
N GLU A 33 -4.25 13.04 2.64
CA GLU A 33 -3.40 13.00 3.85
C GLU A 33 -2.38 11.88 3.77
N THR A 34 -2.80 10.66 3.39
CA THR A 34 -1.86 9.56 3.23
C THR A 34 -0.84 9.85 2.12
N ALA A 35 -1.26 10.39 0.98
CA ALA A 35 -0.36 10.80 -0.10
C ALA A 35 0.62 11.88 0.37
N GLN A 36 0.18 12.85 1.17
CA GLN A 36 1.08 13.85 1.77
C GLN A 36 2.10 13.20 2.70
N ARG A 37 1.69 12.27 3.57
CA ARG A 37 2.61 11.51 4.44
C ARG A 37 3.63 10.73 3.63
N ILE A 38 3.19 9.99 2.61
CA ILE A 38 4.08 9.22 1.74
C ILE A 38 5.03 10.15 0.94
N ARG A 39 4.55 11.31 0.46
CA ARG A 39 5.40 12.32 -0.19
C ARG A 39 6.50 12.82 0.76
N ILE A 40 6.20 13.04 2.03
CA ILE A 40 7.21 13.42 3.03
C ILE A 40 8.28 12.32 3.13
N ILE A 41 7.90 11.05 3.20
CA ILE A 41 8.83 9.91 3.26
C ILE A 41 9.71 9.84 2.01
N VAL A 42 9.12 9.94 0.82
CA VAL A 42 9.83 9.95 -0.47
C VAL A 42 10.83 11.12 -0.55
N ASN A 43 10.43 12.31 -0.07
CA ASN A 43 11.27 13.50 -0.06
C ASN A 43 12.44 13.43 0.94
N ARG A 44 12.45 12.47 1.89
CA ARG A 44 13.61 12.23 2.76
C ARG A 44 14.74 11.48 2.07
N HIS A 45 14.51 10.96 0.85
CA HIS A 45 15.52 10.30 0.03
C HIS A 45 16.24 9.15 0.75
N LEU A 46 15.47 8.38 1.51
CA LEU A 46 15.97 7.18 2.17
C LEU A 46 16.42 6.18 1.10
N THR A 47 17.70 5.86 1.08
CA THR A 47 18.29 4.85 0.17
C THR A 47 18.16 3.43 0.72
N ASP A 48 17.84 3.32 2.00
CA ASP A 48 17.68 2.07 2.72
C ASP A 48 16.19 1.69 2.76
N LEU A 49 15.84 0.62 2.05
CA LEU A 49 14.48 0.08 2.01
C LEU A 49 13.97 -0.30 3.41
N ASP A 50 14.86 -0.64 4.34
CA ASP A 50 14.47 -0.99 5.70
C ASP A 50 13.99 0.24 6.48
N LYS A 51 14.59 1.41 6.22
CA LYS A 51 14.17 2.68 6.80
C LYS A 51 12.89 3.20 6.16
N VAL A 52 12.73 3.02 4.86
CA VAL A 52 11.48 3.31 4.15
C VAL A 52 10.34 2.49 4.74
N ALA A 53 10.54 1.20 4.90
CA ALA A 53 9.55 0.29 5.46
C ALA A 53 9.16 0.69 6.89
N ALA A 54 10.14 1.07 7.72
CA ALA A 54 9.91 1.56 9.06
C ALA A 54 9.01 2.82 9.09
N GLU A 55 9.24 3.76 8.18
CA GLU A 55 8.45 4.99 8.08
C GLU A 55 7.04 4.77 7.51
N LEU A 56 6.85 3.72 6.69
CA LEU A 56 5.55 3.34 6.14
C LEU A 56 4.72 2.48 7.08
N ALA A 57 5.33 1.86 8.09
CA ALA A 57 4.64 0.96 9.03
C ALA A 57 3.39 1.58 9.68
N PRO A 58 3.39 2.88 10.11
CA PRO A 58 2.19 3.51 10.63
C PRO A 58 1.06 3.60 9.59
N SER A 59 1.35 3.91 8.33
CA SER A 59 0.36 3.97 7.26
C SER A 59 -0.23 2.59 6.94
N PHE A 60 0.55 1.52 7.14
CA PHE A 60 0.07 0.14 7.02
C PHE A 60 -0.72 -0.34 8.24
N GLY A 61 -0.90 0.49 9.27
CA GLY A 61 -1.64 0.11 10.47
C GLY A 61 -0.89 -0.88 11.36
N LEU A 62 0.43 -0.95 11.19
CA LEU A 62 1.30 -1.84 11.96
C LEU A 62 1.72 -1.23 13.30
N GLY A 63 1.53 0.09 13.46
CA GLY A 63 2.05 0.88 14.57
C GLY A 63 3.41 1.52 14.24
N SER A 64 4.07 2.06 15.26
CA SER A 64 5.36 2.76 15.15
C SER A 64 6.48 2.09 15.95
N ASP A 65 6.22 0.93 16.56
CA ASP A 65 7.19 0.20 17.36
C ASP A 65 8.19 -0.60 16.50
N LEU A 66 9.23 -1.15 17.14
CA LEU A 66 10.27 -1.92 16.45
C LEU A 66 9.69 -3.16 15.73
N LEU A 67 8.65 -3.79 16.28
CA LEU A 67 8.02 -4.95 15.66
C LEU A 67 7.22 -4.54 14.41
N ALA A 68 6.58 -3.38 14.43
CA ALA A 68 5.88 -2.79 13.29
C ALA A 68 6.85 -2.52 12.14
N GLN A 69 8.02 -1.95 12.45
CA GLN A 69 9.07 -1.70 11.47
C GLN A 69 9.58 -3.00 10.86
N GLN A 70 9.88 -4.00 11.69
CA GLN A 70 10.32 -5.31 11.22
C GLN A 70 9.26 -5.99 10.33
N ARG A 71 7.97 -5.86 10.66
CA ARG A 71 6.86 -6.38 9.84
C ARG A 71 6.77 -5.67 8.50
N ALA A 72 6.91 -4.35 8.48
CA ALA A 72 6.91 -3.57 7.25
C ALA A 72 8.12 -3.90 6.37
N GLN A 73 9.30 -4.18 6.94
CA GLN A 73 10.49 -4.59 6.17
C GLN A 73 10.23 -5.87 5.37
N PHE A 74 9.55 -6.85 5.98
CA PHE A 74 9.18 -8.07 5.29
C PHE A 74 8.20 -7.86 4.12
N LEU A 75 7.49 -6.73 4.07
CA LEU A 75 6.65 -6.36 2.92
C LEU A 75 7.51 -6.22 1.67
N PHE A 76 8.51 -5.34 1.73
CA PHE A 76 9.35 -5.01 0.58
C PHE A 76 10.40 -6.07 0.26
N ALA A 77 10.78 -6.90 1.23
CA ALA A 77 11.70 -8.02 1.02
C ALA A 77 11.03 -9.25 0.39
N TYR A 78 9.70 -9.29 0.23
CA TYR A 78 9.02 -10.46 -0.33
C TYR A 78 9.21 -10.55 -1.86
N PRO A 79 9.81 -11.62 -2.41
CA PRO A 79 10.09 -11.71 -3.84
C PRO A 79 8.85 -11.63 -4.74
N GLY A 80 7.70 -12.14 -4.30
CA GLY A 80 6.46 -12.04 -5.07
C GLY A 80 5.95 -10.60 -5.17
N LEU A 81 6.04 -9.86 -4.06
CA LEU A 81 5.66 -8.45 -4.04
C LEU A 81 6.68 -7.61 -4.81
N HIS A 82 7.97 -7.87 -4.65
CA HIS A 82 9.03 -7.23 -5.42
C HIS A 82 8.85 -7.46 -6.92
N ARG A 83 8.61 -8.70 -7.37
CA ARG A 83 8.36 -9.01 -8.79
C ARG A 83 7.13 -8.30 -9.32
N ALA A 84 6.04 -8.31 -8.55
CA ALA A 84 4.84 -7.62 -8.96
C ALA A 84 5.10 -6.11 -9.07
N PHE A 85 5.75 -5.52 -8.07
CA PHE A 85 6.08 -4.10 -8.06
C PHE A 85 7.05 -3.71 -9.17
N ASP A 86 8.06 -4.52 -9.46
CA ASP A 86 8.93 -4.36 -10.61
C ASP A 86 8.13 -4.40 -11.91
N GLU A 87 7.16 -5.31 -12.05
CA GLU A 87 6.30 -5.34 -13.22
C GLU A 87 5.46 -4.06 -13.31
N PHE A 88 4.88 -3.60 -12.20
CA PHE A 88 4.10 -2.36 -12.19
C PHE A 88 4.96 -1.15 -12.58
N ASP A 89 6.14 -1.02 -11.97
CA ASP A 89 7.09 0.04 -12.28
C ASP A 89 7.51 -0.01 -13.75
N ASN A 90 8.03 -1.16 -14.21
CA ASN A 90 8.48 -1.32 -15.59
C ASN A 90 7.36 -1.07 -16.60
N ARG A 91 6.15 -1.54 -16.31
CA ARG A 91 5.04 -1.55 -17.26
C ARG A 91 4.21 -0.30 -17.26
N TYR A 92 4.17 0.48 -16.19
CA TYR A 92 3.29 1.64 -16.11
C TYR A 92 3.98 2.95 -15.74
N ILE A 93 5.17 2.90 -15.15
CA ILE A 93 5.88 4.11 -14.73
C ILE A 93 7.13 4.31 -15.59
N ALA A 94 8.03 3.33 -15.63
CA ALA A 94 9.25 3.37 -16.45
C ALA A 94 8.95 3.24 -17.95
N GLY A 95 7.88 2.52 -18.32
CA GLY A 95 7.44 2.33 -19.71
C GLY A 95 6.90 3.59 -20.39
N GLY A 96 6.92 4.76 -19.72
CA GLY A 96 6.50 6.04 -20.29
C GLY A 96 4.99 6.24 -20.37
N TYR A 97 4.24 5.53 -19.53
CA TYR A 97 2.78 5.59 -19.53
C TYR A 97 2.21 6.67 -18.60
N ASP A 98 3.06 7.37 -17.83
CA ASP A 98 2.74 8.54 -16.97
C ASP A 98 1.39 8.41 -16.25
N LEU A 99 1.08 7.22 -15.70
CA LEU A 99 -0.16 7.03 -14.96
C LEU A 99 -0.22 8.04 -13.81
N PRO A 100 -1.30 8.82 -13.63
CA PRO A 100 -1.44 9.68 -12.48
C PRO A 100 -1.69 8.86 -11.21
N LEU A 101 -1.66 9.55 -10.06
CA LEU A 101 -2.01 8.91 -8.79
C LEU A 101 -3.47 8.44 -8.83
N PRO A 102 -3.76 7.25 -8.28
CA PRO A 102 -5.11 6.71 -8.28
C PRO A 102 -6.02 7.44 -7.30
N GLU A 103 -7.31 7.41 -7.59
CA GLU A 103 -8.37 7.84 -6.68
C GLU A 103 -8.92 6.63 -5.94
N TRP A 104 -8.57 6.51 -4.65
CA TRP A 104 -8.86 5.31 -3.85
C TRP A 104 -10.35 4.90 -3.83
N HIS A 105 -11.25 5.89 -3.78
CA HIS A 105 -12.68 5.69 -3.65
C HIS A 105 -13.27 5.13 -4.93
N LEU A 106 -12.49 5.13 -6.02
CA LEU A 106 -12.77 4.48 -7.28
C LEU A 106 -12.01 3.14 -7.40
N VAL A 107 -10.80 3.02 -6.84
CA VAL A 107 -10.02 1.77 -6.84
C VAL A 107 -10.66 0.67 -6.01
N LEU A 108 -11.00 0.91 -4.74
CA LEU A 108 -11.49 -0.16 -3.86
C LEU A 108 -12.80 -0.79 -4.33
N PRO A 109 -13.81 -0.02 -4.81
CA PRO A 109 -14.99 -0.64 -5.39
C PRO A 109 -14.68 -1.54 -6.59
N LEU A 110 -13.67 -1.19 -7.40
CA LEU A 110 -13.23 -2.03 -8.52
C LEU A 110 -12.55 -3.31 -8.03
N VAL A 111 -11.70 -3.22 -7.00
CA VAL A 111 -11.08 -4.39 -6.34
C VAL A 111 -12.18 -5.33 -5.85
N HIS A 112 -13.14 -4.82 -5.07
CA HIS A 112 -14.27 -5.61 -4.56
C HIS A 112 -15.13 -6.22 -5.66
N LYS A 113 -15.40 -5.47 -6.73
CA LYS A 113 -16.16 -5.96 -7.90
C LYS A 113 -15.50 -7.16 -8.57
N HIS A 114 -14.18 -7.26 -8.51
CA HIS A 114 -13.40 -8.25 -9.24
C HIS A 114 -12.74 -9.32 -8.37
N VAL A 115 -13.01 -9.35 -7.07
CA VAL A 115 -12.39 -10.25 -6.09
C VAL A 115 -12.51 -11.74 -6.44
N ASP A 116 -13.66 -12.15 -6.99
CA ASP A 116 -13.92 -13.55 -7.40
C ASP A 116 -13.65 -13.78 -8.89
N ASN A 117 -12.96 -12.85 -9.55
CA ASN A 117 -12.65 -12.91 -10.97
C ASN A 117 -11.14 -13.03 -11.22
N PRO A 118 -10.55 -14.23 -11.02
CA PRO A 118 -9.11 -14.44 -11.20
C PRO A 118 -8.66 -14.22 -12.65
N LYS A 119 -9.58 -14.31 -13.63
CA LYS A 119 -9.27 -13.98 -15.02
C LYS A 119 -8.95 -12.49 -15.14
N TRP A 120 -9.72 -11.63 -14.48
CA TRP A 120 -9.53 -10.17 -14.54
C TRP A 120 -8.14 -9.73 -14.08
N ALA A 121 -7.68 -10.26 -12.94
CA ALA A 121 -6.33 -10.02 -12.43
C ALA A 121 -5.22 -10.47 -13.43
N ARG A 122 -5.47 -11.55 -14.18
CA ARG A 122 -4.50 -12.16 -15.11
C ARG A 122 -4.56 -11.63 -16.55
N LEU A 123 -5.47 -10.70 -16.87
CA LEU A 123 -5.58 -10.15 -18.22
C LEU A 123 -4.28 -9.44 -18.64
N VAL A 124 -3.56 -10.03 -19.60
CA VAL A 124 -2.38 -9.41 -20.21
C VAL A 124 -2.87 -8.37 -21.20
N TYR A 125 -2.77 -7.08 -20.85
CA TYR A 125 -3.27 -6.01 -21.72
C TYR A 125 -2.22 -5.60 -22.77
N PRO A 126 -2.61 -5.53 -24.05
CA PRO A 126 -1.79 -4.91 -25.09
C PRO A 126 -1.99 -3.38 -25.22
N ASP A 127 -2.98 -2.76 -24.55
CA ASP A 127 -3.28 -1.32 -24.71
C ASP A 127 -3.78 -0.66 -23.40
N TYR A 128 -2.89 0.06 -22.72
CA TYR A 128 -3.15 0.80 -21.47
C TYR A 128 -4.12 1.98 -21.64
N ARG A 129 -4.29 2.52 -22.87
CA ARG A 129 -5.12 3.72 -23.10
C ARG A 129 -6.61 3.45 -22.98
N ARG A 130 -7.00 2.18 -22.99
CA ARG A 130 -8.41 1.75 -22.92
C ARG A 130 -8.93 1.65 -21.49
N TRP A 131 -8.04 1.68 -20.52
CA TRP A 131 -8.37 1.47 -19.12
C TRP A 131 -8.12 2.76 -18.35
N ASP A 132 -9.05 3.07 -17.45
CA ASP A 132 -8.83 4.16 -16.52
C ASP A 132 -7.75 3.78 -15.51
N VAL A 133 -7.15 4.81 -14.93
CA VAL A 133 -6.04 4.70 -13.98
C VAL A 133 -6.43 3.80 -12.81
N ASN A 134 -7.64 3.96 -12.26
CA ASN A 134 -8.08 3.20 -11.10
C ASN A 134 -8.23 1.71 -11.42
N SER A 135 -8.66 1.37 -12.64
CA SER A 135 -8.69 -0.02 -13.10
C SER A 135 -7.31 -0.66 -13.18
N HIS A 136 -6.25 0.10 -13.54
CA HIS A 136 -4.88 -0.43 -13.51
C HIS A 136 -4.41 -0.75 -12.10
N TYR A 137 -4.64 0.16 -11.13
CA TYR A 137 -4.29 -0.06 -9.73
C TYR A 137 -5.12 -1.20 -9.12
N ALA A 138 -6.44 -1.21 -9.33
CA ALA A 138 -7.32 -2.22 -8.79
C ALA A 138 -6.93 -3.62 -9.30
N ARG A 139 -6.61 -3.74 -10.60
CA ARG A 139 -6.15 -5.01 -11.19
C ARG A 139 -4.87 -5.49 -10.57
N PHE A 140 -3.93 -4.57 -10.37
CA PHE A 140 -2.65 -4.92 -9.79
C PHE A 140 -2.80 -5.40 -8.34
N ILE A 141 -3.60 -4.69 -7.53
CA ILE A 141 -3.92 -5.09 -6.15
C ILE A 141 -4.52 -6.49 -6.12
N GLU A 142 -5.52 -6.77 -6.97
CA GLU A 142 -6.16 -8.09 -7.05
C GLU A 142 -5.19 -9.19 -7.51
N ARG A 143 -4.29 -8.88 -8.44
CA ARG A 143 -3.26 -9.84 -8.86
C ARG A 143 -2.32 -10.20 -7.72
N VAL A 144 -1.78 -9.21 -7.03
CA VAL A 144 -0.89 -9.43 -5.87
C VAL A 144 -1.63 -10.21 -4.79
N MET A 145 -2.89 -9.89 -4.52
CA MET A 145 -3.71 -10.61 -3.55
C MET A 145 -3.94 -12.06 -3.95
N SER A 146 -4.22 -12.32 -5.23
CA SER A 146 -4.35 -13.69 -5.75
C SER A 146 -3.04 -14.47 -5.60
N GLU A 147 -1.89 -13.85 -5.84
CA GLU A 147 -0.57 -14.47 -5.67
C GLU A 147 -0.25 -14.76 -4.19
N ILE A 148 -0.56 -13.82 -3.28
CA ILE A 148 -0.40 -14.00 -1.82
C ILE A 148 -1.27 -15.16 -1.29
N HIS A 149 -2.49 -15.29 -1.83
CA HIS A 149 -3.44 -16.32 -1.42
C HIS A 149 -3.25 -17.67 -2.11
N ASP A 150 -2.43 -17.74 -3.17
CA ASP A 150 -2.09 -18.99 -3.80
C ASP A 150 -1.40 -19.91 -2.78
N ARG A 151 -1.91 -21.14 -2.66
CA ARG A 151 -1.44 -22.13 -1.67
C ARG A 151 -0.29 -22.96 -2.22
N THR A 152 0.06 -22.80 -3.50
CA THR A 152 1.08 -23.58 -4.18
C THR A 152 2.50 -23.08 -3.89
N GLU A 153 2.70 -21.78 -3.69
CA GLU A 153 3.93 -21.22 -3.12
C GLU A 153 3.97 -21.48 -1.60
N LYS A 154 4.38 -22.68 -1.24
CA LYS A 154 4.63 -23.08 0.15
C LYS A 154 5.69 -22.16 0.76
N LYS A 155 5.22 -21.30 1.66
CA LYS A 155 5.90 -20.85 2.89
C LYS A 155 7.15 -19.99 2.65
N ARG A 156 7.17 -18.80 3.27
CA ARG A 156 8.22 -18.36 4.22
C ARG A 156 8.30 -16.86 4.46
N CYS A 157 7.37 -16.04 3.93
CA CYS A 157 7.38 -14.63 4.29
C CYS A 157 6.34 -14.31 5.36
N ASN A 158 6.79 -13.64 6.43
CA ASN A 158 5.92 -13.10 7.48
C ASN A 158 4.86 -12.16 6.90
N LEU A 159 5.16 -11.50 5.78
CA LEU A 159 4.18 -10.72 5.04
C LEU A 159 3.01 -11.57 4.53
N VAL A 160 3.28 -12.67 3.84
CA VAL A 160 2.24 -13.55 3.30
C VAL A 160 1.38 -14.08 4.43
N PHE A 161 1.98 -14.43 5.57
CA PHE A 161 1.21 -14.81 6.75
C PHE A 161 0.33 -13.67 7.25
N TRP A 162 0.89 -12.48 7.43
CA TRP A 162 0.21 -11.30 7.94
C TRP A 162 -0.94 -10.84 7.05
N VAL A 163 -0.70 -10.64 5.74
CA VAL A 163 -1.73 -10.25 4.76
C VAL A 163 -2.82 -11.32 4.64
N ARG A 164 -2.48 -12.61 4.76
CA ARG A 164 -3.49 -13.69 4.76
C ARG A 164 -4.29 -13.77 6.06
N THR A 165 -3.72 -13.29 7.17
CA THR A 165 -4.40 -13.24 8.48
C THR A 165 -5.12 -11.92 8.73
N ALA A 166 -4.78 -10.87 7.98
CA ALA A 166 -5.47 -9.60 7.97
C ALA A 166 -6.91 -9.75 7.47
N GLY A 167 -7.78 -8.82 7.85
CA GLY A 167 -9.01 -8.61 7.10
C GLY A 167 -8.67 -8.35 5.63
N ARG A 168 -9.48 -8.88 4.71
CA ARG A 168 -9.23 -8.72 3.27
C ARG A 168 -9.15 -7.25 2.86
N ASP A 169 -9.98 -6.41 3.45
CA ASP A 169 -9.97 -4.96 3.20
C ASP A 169 -8.70 -4.29 3.71
N ASP A 170 -8.22 -4.67 4.90
CA ASP A 170 -6.97 -4.16 5.45
C ASP A 170 -5.78 -4.52 4.54
N ALA A 171 -5.77 -5.75 4.03
CA ALA A 171 -4.77 -6.20 3.06
C ALA A 171 -4.76 -5.34 1.78
N TYR A 172 -5.94 -4.99 1.24
CA TYR A 172 -6.03 -4.12 0.06
C TYR A 172 -5.46 -2.73 0.34
N TRP A 173 -5.75 -2.17 1.51
CA TRP A 173 -5.24 -0.87 1.93
C TRP A 173 -3.73 -0.85 2.05
N VAL A 174 -3.13 -1.88 2.64
CA VAL A 174 -1.67 -2.02 2.74
C VAL A 174 -1.03 -2.03 1.35
N LEU A 175 -1.56 -2.85 0.44
CA LEU A 175 -1.03 -2.95 -0.93
C LEU A 175 -1.20 -1.64 -1.70
N PHE A 176 -2.31 -0.95 -1.49
CA PHE A 176 -2.55 0.38 -2.05
C PHE A 176 -1.50 1.40 -1.58
N HIS A 177 -1.25 1.47 -0.28
CA HIS A 177 -0.25 2.40 0.29
C HIS A 177 1.16 2.09 -0.22
N ALA A 178 1.50 0.81 -0.36
CA ALA A 178 2.78 0.39 -0.93
C ALA A 178 2.92 0.82 -2.40
N LEU A 179 1.87 0.66 -3.21
CA LEU A 179 1.84 1.14 -4.60
C LEU A 179 1.98 2.66 -4.71
N MET A 180 1.30 3.40 -3.83
CA MET A 180 1.38 4.85 -3.80
C MET A 180 2.81 5.32 -3.49
N TYR A 181 3.49 4.66 -2.53
CA TYR A 181 4.89 4.94 -2.25
C TYR A 181 5.78 4.71 -3.49
N LEU A 182 5.66 3.55 -4.14
CA LEU A 182 6.48 3.22 -5.30
C LEU A 182 6.28 4.20 -6.45
N HIS A 183 5.03 4.56 -6.70
CA HIS A 183 4.73 5.53 -7.74
C HIS A 183 5.34 6.90 -7.44
N LEU A 184 5.14 7.43 -6.23
CA LEU A 184 5.71 8.72 -5.84
C LEU A 184 7.24 8.72 -5.86
N ALA A 185 7.87 7.65 -5.36
CA ALA A 185 9.32 7.48 -5.41
C ALA A 185 9.84 7.53 -6.85
N ARG A 186 9.18 6.79 -7.75
CA ARG A 186 9.58 6.75 -9.16
C ARG A 186 9.34 8.07 -9.89
N MET A 187 8.22 8.75 -9.64
CA MET A 187 7.96 10.09 -10.19
C MET A 187 9.08 11.06 -9.80
N LEU A 188 9.51 11.02 -8.54
CA LEU A 188 10.60 11.87 -8.06
C LEU A 188 11.93 11.52 -8.75
N ASP A 189 12.26 10.24 -8.90
CA ASP A 189 13.47 9.81 -9.61
C ASP A 189 13.44 10.22 -11.09
N ASN A 190 12.30 10.04 -11.77
CA ASN A 190 12.11 10.50 -13.14
C ASN A 190 12.28 12.03 -13.24
N GLN A 191 11.75 12.80 -12.28
CA GLN A 191 11.94 14.25 -12.22
C GLN A 191 13.41 14.65 -12.05
N ARG A 192 14.14 13.94 -11.20
CA ARG A 192 15.58 14.19 -10.96
C ARG A 192 16.43 13.92 -12.20
N ASN A 193 16.11 12.83 -12.88
CA ASN A 193 16.83 12.35 -14.06
C ASN A 193 16.33 13.01 -15.37
N SER A 194 15.26 13.80 -15.31
CA SER A 194 14.76 14.55 -16.48
C SER A 194 15.77 15.61 -16.94
N PRO A 195 15.88 15.86 -18.26
CA PRO A 195 16.71 16.95 -18.78
C PRO A 195 16.40 18.29 -18.11
N LEU A 196 17.44 19.10 -17.86
CA LEU A 196 17.32 20.37 -17.13
C LEU A 196 16.21 21.29 -17.67
N LYS A 197 16.01 21.30 -19.00
CA LYS A 197 14.97 22.07 -19.69
C LYS A 197 13.55 21.66 -19.27
N GLU A 198 13.30 20.37 -19.11
CA GLU A 198 12.00 19.85 -18.65
C GLU A 198 11.79 20.11 -17.15
N ARG A 199 12.86 20.07 -16.35
CA ARG A 199 12.82 20.41 -14.92
C ARG A 199 12.45 21.88 -14.70
N ILE A 200 13.05 22.80 -15.46
CA ILE A 200 12.75 24.24 -15.40
C ILE A 200 11.31 24.51 -15.87
N LYS A 201 10.87 23.87 -16.96
CA LYS A 201 9.50 24.02 -17.46
C LYS A 201 8.46 23.64 -16.41
N ARG A 202 8.65 22.52 -15.70
CA ARG A 202 7.74 22.06 -14.62
C ARG A 202 7.73 22.98 -13.41
N LEU A 203 8.87 23.57 -13.04
CA LEU A 203 8.95 24.55 -11.94
C LEU A 203 8.22 25.87 -12.25
N LEU A 204 8.11 26.23 -13.53
CA LEU A 204 7.41 27.43 -14.01
C LEU A 204 5.92 27.18 -14.32
N SER A 205 5.45 25.93 -14.20
CA SER A 205 4.07 25.52 -14.49
C SER A 205 3.18 25.41 -13.23
N HIS A 206 3.75 25.71 -12.05
CA HIS A 206 3.09 25.75 -10.74
C HIS A 206 3.20 27.15 -10.17
#